data_AF-A0A452XIN1-F1
#
_entry.id   AF-A0A452XIN1-F1
#
_cell.length_a   1.000
_cell.length_b   1.000
_cell.length_c   1.000
_cell.angle_alpha   90.00
_cell.angle_beta   90.00
_cell.angle_gamma   90.00
#
_symmetry.space_group_name_H-M   'P 1'
#
loop_
_entity.id
_entity.type
_entity.pdbx_description
1 polymer ?
#
loop_
_entity_poly.entity_id
_entity_poly.type
_entity_poly.pdbx_seq_one_letter_code
_entity_poly.pdbx_strand_id
1 'polypeptide(L)' 'MTGERNIFAVLDDTVHGTVRFGDGSKVAICGRGSVVFRCQDGEQRTLTDVFFILSLRSNMVWNVHITGFL' A
#
# COMPACT_ATOMS: atom_id res chain seq x y z
N MET A 1 -8.77 -10.71 -2.36
CA MET A 1 -7.35 -10.44 -2.68
C MET A 1 -6.63 -10.20 -1.38
N THR A 2 -5.96 -11.26 -0.93
CA THR A 2 -5.18 -11.37 0.31
C THR A 2 -3.96 -10.43 0.24
N GLY A 3 -3.46 -9.94 1.38
CA GLY A 3 -2.25 -9.11 1.47
C GLY A 3 -0.99 -9.86 1.04
N GLU A 4 -0.87 -10.14 -0.26
CA GLU A 4 0.18 -10.95 -0.85
C GLU A 4 1.22 -10.03 -1.47
N ARG A 5 2.48 -10.15 -1.04
CA ARG A 5 3.64 -9.42 -1.60
C ARG A 5 3.67 -9.45 -3.14
N ASN A 6 3.12 -10.52 -3.73
CA ASN A 6 3.06 -10.78 -5.16
C ASN A 6 2.21 -9.77 -5.97
N ILE A 7 1.40 -8.91 -5.33
CA ILE A 7 0.68 -7.84 -6.05
C ILE A 7 1.59 -6.68 -6.48
N PHE A 8 2.75 -6.54 -5.83
CA PHE A 8 3.68 -5.46 -6.11
C PHE A 8 4.58 -5.83 -7.28
N ALA A 9 4.68 -4.93 -8.25
CA ALA A 9 5.66 -5.04 -9.33
C ALA A 9 7.08 -4.75 -8.83
N VAL A 10 7.19 -3.79 -7.90
CA VAL A 10 8.41 -3.48 -7.14
C VAL A 10 7.99 -3.27 -5.69
N LEU A 11 8.73 -3.87 -4.76
CA LEU A 11 8.56 -3.63 -3.33
C LEU A 11 9.93 -3.44 -2.68
N ASP A 12 10.13 -2.27 -2.08
CA ASP A 12 11.22 -1.98 -1.17
C ASP A 12 10.76 -2.28 0.26
N ASP A 13 11.25 -3.39 0.81
CA ASP A 13 10.96 -3.83 2.19
C ASP A 13 11.88 -3.21 3.23
N THR A 14 12.80 -2.32 2.85
CA THR A 14 13.60 -1.52 3.79
C THR A 14 12.84 -0.31 4.32
N VAL A 15 11.75 0.08 3.65
CA VAL A 15 10.89 1.18 4.09
C VAL A 15 9.97 0.70 5.21
N HIS A 16 10.16 1.26 6.40
CA HIS A 16 9.37 0.96 7.58
C HIS A 16 8.76 2.22 8.21
N GLY A 17 7.66 2.04 8.94
CA GLY A 17 6.99 3.13 9.64
C GLY A 17 5.68 2.67 10.28
N THR A 18 4.89 3.61 10.76
CA THR A 18 3.53 3.35 11.26
C THR A 18 2.57 4.39 10.75
N VAL A 19 1.40 3.96 10.31
CA VAL A 19 0.29 4.85 9.98
C VAL A 19 -0.79 4.73 11.05
N ARG A 20 -1.45 5.85 11.36
CA ARG A 20 -2.60 5.90 12.25
C ARG A 20 -3.87 6.09 11.43
N PHE A 21 -4.84 5.21 11.62
CA PHE A 21 -6.16 5.33 11.00
C PHE A 21 -7.04 6.32 11.76
N GLY A 22 -8.13 6.75 11.12
CA GLY A 22 -9.10 7.69 11.71
C GLY A 22 -9.79 7.16 12.97
N ASP A 23 -9.82 5.84 13.17
CA ASP A 23 -10.28 5.19 14.41
C ASP A 23 -9.23 5.18 15.54
N GLY A 24 -8.06 5.78 15.29
CA GLY A 24 -6.95 5.86 16.23
C GLY A 24 -6.05 4.62 16.26
N SER A 25 -6.41 3.54 15.55
CA SER A 25 -5.58 2.34 15.44
C SER A 25 -4.28 2.63 14.68
N LYS A 26 -3.20 1.95 15.06
CA LYS A 26 -1.89 2.07 14.41
C LYS A 26 -1.52 0.75 13.75
N VAL A 27 -1.01 0.82 12.53
CA VAL A 27 -0.49 -0.35 11.82
C VAL A 27 0.91 -0.10 11.28
N ALA A 28 1.71 -1.15 11.24
CA ALA A 28 3.08 -1.09 10.74
C ALA A 28 3.11 -1.10 9.22
N ILE A 29 3.91 -0.21 8.64
CA ILE A 29 4.34 -0.24 7.26
C ILE A 29 5.54 -1.18 7.18
N CYS A 30 5.44 -2.18 6.30
CA CYS A 30 6.43 -3.24 6.10
C CYS A 30 7.18 -3.09 4.77
N GLY A 31 6.82 -2.09 3.96
CA GLY A 31 7.48 -1.79 2.71
C GLY A 31 6.72 -0.74 1.90
N ARG A 32 7.35 -0.25 0.84
CA ARG A 32 6.79 0.71 -0.11
C ARG A 32 7.07 0.23 -1.53
N GLY A 33 6.10 0.36 -2.42
CA GLY A 33 6.24 -0.20 -3.75
C GLY A 33 5.30 0.38 -4.79
N SER A 34 5.25 -0.32 -5.92
CA SER A 34 4.34 -0.03 -7.02
C SER A 34 3.47 -1.24 -7.37
N VAL A 35 2.24 -0.96 -7.79
CA VAL A 35 1.27 -1.98 -8.23
C VAL A 35 0.86 -1.65 -9.66
N VAL A 36 0.95 -2.65 -10.53
CA VAL A 36 0.50 -2.55 -11.92
C VAL A 36 -0.86 -3.22 -12.04
N PHE A 37 -1.80 -2.54 -12.69
CA PHE A 37 -3.16 -3.04 -12.87
C PHE A 37 -3.71 -2.62 -14.22
N ARG A 38 -4.71 -3.36 -14.69
CA ARG A 38 -5.40 -3.07 -15.94
C ARG A 38 -6.74 -2.42 -15.67
N CYS A 39 -6.99 -1.28 -16.29
CA CYS A 39 -8.26 -0.58 -16.26
C CYS A 39 -9.30 -1.28 -17.16
N GLN A 40 -10.58 -0.94 -16.98
CA GLN A 40 -11.68 -1.54 -17.76
C GLN A 40 -11.60 -1.20 -19.25
N ASP A 41 -10.99 -0.05 -19.59
CA ASP A 41 -10.65 0.36 -20.96
C ASP A 41 -9.50 -0.47 -21.58
N GLY A 42 -8.91 -1.38 -20.81
CA GLY A 42 -7.79 -2.22 -21.23
C GLY A 42 -6.42 -1.56 -21.07
N GLU A 43 -6.34 -0.31 -20.61
CA GLU A 43 -5.07 0.36 -20.34
C GLU A 43 -4.36 -0.22 -19.12
N GLN A 44 -3.04 -0.34 -19.20
CA GLN A 44 -2.21 -0.70 -18.05
C GLN A 44 -1.79 0.58 -17.32
N ARG A 45 -2.04 0.65 -16.01
CA ARG A 45 -1.66 1.76 -15.16
C ARG A 45 -0.83 1.28 -13.97
N THR A 46 -0.02 2.18 -13.44
CA THR A 46 0.84 1.91 -12.28
C THR A 46 0.47 2.85 -11.16
N LEU A 47 0.13 2.29 -10.00
CA LEU A 47 0.12 3.03 -8.74
C LEU A 47 1.52 2.97 -8.17
N THR A 48 2.08 4.13 -7.88
CA THR A 48 3.34 4.28 -7.15
C THR A 48 3.03 4.68 -5.71
N ASP A 49 4.03 4.59 -4.84
CA ASP A 49 3.89 4.97 -3.42
C ASP A 49 2.82 4.16 -2.66
N VAL A 50 2.74 2.87 -2.96
CA VAL A 50 1.81 1.95 -2.29
C VAL A 50 2.51 1.33 -1.08
N PHE A 51 1.92 1.48 0.11
CA PHE A 51 2.47 0.91 1.34
C PHE A 51 2.01 -0.54 1.55
N PHE A 52 2.95 -1.42 1.87
CA PHE A 52 2.68 -2.81 2.25
C PHE A 52 2.48 -2.91 3.76
N ILE A 53 1.35 -3.48 4.18
CA ILE A 53 0.97 -3.59 5.61
C ILE A 53 0.54 -5.04 5.87
N LEU A 54 1.35 -5.80 6.63
CA LEU A 54 1.10 -7.22 6.92
C LEU A 54 -0.10 -7.47 7.84
N SER A 55 -0.41 -6.53 8.74
CA SER A 55 -1.45 -6.70 9.76
C SER A 55 -2.87 -6.47 9.22
N LEU A 56 -3.03 -5.96 8.00
CA LEU A 56 -4.33 -5.75 7.38
C LEU A 56 -4.75 -7.02 6.63
N ARG A 57 -5.80 -7.69 7.14
CA ARG A 57 -6.42 -8.87 6.50
C ARG A 57 -7.01 -8.58 5.10
N SER A 58 -7.26 -7.31 4.78
CA SER A 58 -7.75 -6.84 3.48
C SER A 58 -6.92 -5.67 2.96
N ASN A 59 -6.49 -5.74 1.71
CA ASN A 59 -5.70 -4.71 1.06
C ASN A 59 -6.63 -3.60 0.54
N MET A 60 -6.76 -2.50 1.29
CA MET A 60 -7.43 -1.29 0.79
C MET A 60 -6.39 -0.43 0.08
N VAL A 61 -6.54 -0.27 -1.24
CA VAL A 61 -5.79 0.73 -2.00
C VAL A 61 -6.44 2.08 -1.69
N TRP A 62 -5.86 2.84 -0.75
CA TRP A 62 -6.32 4.20 -0.49
C TRP A 62 -5.41 5.19 -1.22
N ASN A 63 -5.99 6.20 -1.87
CA ASN A 63 -5.24 7.39 -2.27
C ASN A 63 -5.04 8.21 -0.99
N VAL A 64 -4.05 7.81 -0.20
CA VAL A 64 -3.74 8.46 1.07
C VAL A 64 -2.95 9.72 0.77
N HIS A 65 -3.59 10.89 0.85
CA HIS A 65 -2.83 12.09 1.19
C HIS A 65 -2.36 11.92 2.64
N ILE A 66 -1.19 11.28 2.86
CA ILE A 66 -0.55 11.19 4.18
C ILE A 66 0.00 12.58 4.50
N THR A 67 -0.84 13.45 5.04
CA THR A 67 -0.40 14.66 5.74
C THR A 67 -0.04 14.27 7.18
N GLY A 68 1.21 13.86 7.38
CA GLY A 68 1.76 13.67 8.73
C GLY A 68 2.77 12.54 8.81
N PHE A 69 3.98 12.78 8.32
CA PHE A 69 5.16 12.13 8.88
C PHE A 69 5.58 12.94 10.12
N LEU A 70 5.54 12.29 11.29
CA LEU A 70 6.34 12.66 12.46
C LEU A 70 7.37 11.54 12.64
#